data_AF-A0AAU9V5M1-F1
#
_entry.id   AF-A0AAU9V5M1-F1
#
_cell.length_a   1.000
_cell.length_b   1.000
_cell.length_c   1.000
_cell.angle_alpha   90.00
_cell.angle_beta   90.00
_cell.angle_gamma   90.00
#
_symmetry.space_group_name_H-M   'P 1'
#
loop_
_entity.id
_entity.type
_entity.pdbx_description
1 polymer ?
#
loop_
_entity_poly.entity_id
_entity_poly.type
_entity_poly.pdbx_seq_one_letter_code
_entity_poly.pdbx_strand_id
1 'polypeptide(L)'
;MENTEEYKRHILYFFFKSEENATKAAEKFNNVRGDNFISVRTAQKWFQRFNTVQQKNLKVSKYFDSKPEYFYKQGIYKLPNIWQLVVDNNGKYIID
;
A
#
# COMPACT_ATOMS: atom_id res chain seq x y z
N MET A 1 10.52 22.00 12.27
CA MET A 1 11.71 21.11 12.35
C MET A 1 11.31 19.78 11.73
N GLU A 2 12.02 19.34 10.70
CA GLU A 2 11.71 18.11 9.97
C GLU A 2 11.78 16.91 10.92
N ASN A 3 10.78 16.02 10.90
CA ASN A 3 10.80 14.82 11.73
C ASN A 3 11.91 13.89 11.19
N THR A 4 13.02 13.79 11.93
CA THR A 4 14.20 13.02 11.53
C THR A 4 13.88 11.58 11.12
N GLU A 5 12.90 10.95 11.75
CA GLU A 5 12.50 9.58 11.44
C GLU A 5 11.66 9.46 10.16
N GLU A 6 10.85 10.48 9.87
CA GLU A 6 10.09 10.57 8.61
C GLU A 6 11.04 10.86 7.45
N TYR A 7 11.96 11.80 7.63
CA TYR A 7 13.02 12.11 6.69
C TYR A 7 13.81 10.85 6.29
N LYS A 8 14.25 10.04 7.28
CA LYS A 8 14.91 8.76 7.03
C LYS A 8 14.07 7.83 6.16
N ARG A 9 12.76 7.71 6.42
CA ARG A 9 11.86 6.84 5.65
C ARG A 9 11.70 7.30 4.21
N HIS A 10 11.57 8.60 3.97
CA HIS A 10 11.42 9.15 2.62
C HIS A 10 12.67 8.90 1.78
N ILE A 11 13.86 9.12 2.34
CA ILE A 11 15.12 8.82 1.64
C ILE A 11 15.26 7.32 1.36
N LEU A 12 14.95 6.45 2.32
CA LEU A 12 14.97 5.00 2.08
C LEU A 12 13.95 4.57 1.02
N TYR A 13 12.77 5.18 1.00
CA TYR A 13 11.74 4.90 0.00
C TYR A 13 12.17 5.33 -1.40
N PHE A 14 12.86 6.47 -1.52
CA PHE A 14 13.48 6.91 -2.77
C PHE A 14 14.46 5.85 -3.29
N PHE A 15 15.43 5.40 -2.47
CA PHE A 15 16.37 4.36 -2.88
C PHE A 15 15.70 3.02 -3.21
N PHE A 16 14.65 2.64 -2.47
CA PHE A 16 13.85 1.46 -2.77
C PHE A 16 13.20 1.54 -4.15
N LYS A 17 12.70 2.72 -4.54
CA LYS A 17 12.10 2.96 -5.87
C LYS A 17 13.12 3.00 -7.00
N SER A 18 14.37 3.38 -6.71
CA SER A 18 15.49 3.29 -7.64
C SER A 18 16.09 1.88 -7.77
N GLU A 19 15.43 0.85 -7.21
CA GLU A 19 15.86 -0.56 -7.23
C GLU A 19 17.23 -0.83 -6.56
N GLU A 20 17.65 0.05 -5.66
CA GLU A 20 18.89 -0.14 -4.92
C GLU A 20 18.74 -1.21 -3.83
N ASN A 21 19.86 -1.78 -3.38
CA ASN A 21 19.86 -2.68 -2.22
C ASN A 21 19.83 -1.86 -0.91
N ALA A 22 19.06 -2.31 0.09
CA ALA A 22 18.97 -1.68 1.40
C ALA A 22 20.33 -1.39 2.07
N THR A 23 21.31 -2.28 1.91
CA THR A 23 22.66 -2.10 2.45
C THR A 23 23.38 -0.94 1.75
N LYS A 24 23.36 -0.91 0.41
CA LYS A 24 23.94 0.18 -0.39
C LYS A 24 23.24 1.51 -0.12
N ALA A 25 21.92 1.48 0.07
CA ALA A 25 21.13 2.66 0.43
C ALA A 25 21.55 3.22 1.79
N ALA A 26 21.78 2.37 2.80
CA ALA A 26 22.25 2.78 4.11
C ALA A 26 23.67 3.37 4.07
N GLU A 27 24.58 2.74 3.31
CA GLU A 27 25.94 3.25 3.10
C GLU A 27 25.93 4.64 2.44
N LYS A 28 25.22 4.78 1.31
CA LYS A 28 25.09 6.07 0.62
C LYS A 28 24.46 7.14 1.52
N PHE A 29 23.46 6.78 2.30
CA PHE A 29 22.81 7.71 3.19
C PHE A 29 23.74 8.19 4.32
N ASN A 30 24.46 7.25 4.95
CA ASN A 30 25.44 7.58 6.00
C ASN A 30 26.60 8.41 5.44
N ASN A 31 27.10 8.11 4.24
CA ASN A 31 28.17 8.89 3.59
C ASN A 31 27.78 10.36 3.39
N VAL A 32 26.49 10.68 3.20
CA VAL A 32 26.00 12.05 2.99
C VAL A 32 25.67 12.76 4.31
N ARG A 33 25.09 12.06 5.30
CA ARG A 33 24.60 12.67 6.55
C ARG A 33 25.51 12.50 7.76
N GLY A 34 26.54 11.68 7.66
CA GLY A 34 27.45 11.31 8.73
C GLY A 34 27.35 9.83 9.08
N ASP A 35 28.49 9.26 9.47
CA ASP A 35 28.59 7.86 9.85
C ASP A 35 27.55 7.51 10.93
N ASN A 36 26.90 6.35 10.77
CA ASN A 36 25.88 5.80 11.66
C ASN A 36 24.54 6.56 11.75
N PHE A 37 24.20 7.44 10.79
CA PHE A 37 22.88 8.09 10.77
C PHE A 37 21.70 7.09 10.69
N ILE A 38 21.89 5.98 9.95
CA ILE A 38 21.00 4.83 9.94
C ILE A 38 21.78 3.51 9.97
N SER A 39 21.29 2.55 10.75
CA SER A 39 21.82 1.18 10.69
C SER A 39 21.33 0.45 9.45
N VAL A 40 22.18 -0.42 8.87
CA VAL A 40 21.79 -1.33 7.78
C VAL A 40 20.56 -2.15 8.15
N ARG A 41 20.45 -2.60 9.41
CA ARG A 41 19.30 -3.36 9.92
C ARG A 41 18.00 -2.55 9.85
N THR A 42 18.05 -1.26 10.15
CA THR A 42 16.89 -0.36 10.05
C THR A 42 16.48 -0.17 8.60
N ALA A 43 17.44 0.03 7.68
CA ALA A 43 17.17 0.14 6.25
C ALA A 43 16.51 -1.14 5.70
N GLN A 44 17.04 -2.32 6.03
CA GLN A 44 16.47 -3.62 5.63
C GLN A 44 15.03 -3.80 6.12
N LYS A 45 14.72 -3.46 7.38
CA LYS A 45 13.36 -3.53 7.92
C LYS A 45 12.38 -2.64 7.15
N TRP A 46 12.81 -1.43 6.79
CA TRP A 46 11.98 -0.52 5.99
C TRP A 46 11.76 -1.03 4.57
N PHE A 47 12.80 -1.55 3.92
CA PHE A 47 12.69 -2.15 2.59
C PHE A 47 11.70 -3.33 2.58
N GLN A 48 11.74 -4.20 3.60
CA GLN A 48 10.77 -5.29 3.75
C GLN A 48 9.33 -4.78 3.89
N ARG A 49 9.12 -3.68 4.65
CA ARG A 49 7.81 -3.05 4.79
C ARG A 49 7.34 -2.45 3.47
N PHE A 50 8.19 -1.74 2.75
CA PHE A 50 7.86 -1.15 1.44
C PHE A 50 7.48 -2.23 0.42
N ASN A 51 8.26 -3.30 0.35
CA ASN A 51 7.95 -4.44 -0.51
C ASN A 51 6.61 -5.09 -0.13
N THR A 52 6.32 -5.26 1.16
CA THR A 52 5.04 -5.80 1.62
C THR A 52 3.86 -4.95 1.16
N VAL A 53 3.96 -3.62 1.30
CA VAL A 53 2.91 -2.68 0.85
C VAL A 53 2.78 -2.71 -0.68
N GLN A 54 3.90 -2.69 -1.42
CA GLN A 54 3.90 -2.78 -2.88
C GLN A 54 3.24 -4.07 -3.37
N GLN A 55 3.54 -5.21 -2.74
CA GLN A 55 2.92 -6.48 -3.09
C GLN A 55 1.42 -6.50 -2.80
N LYS A 56 0.97 -5.90 -1.68
CA LYS A 56 -0.46 -5.74 -1.40
C LYS A 56 -1.16 -4.91 -2.48
N ASN A 57 -0.58 -3.76 -2.83
CA ASN A 57 -1.14 -2.88 -3.86
C ASN A 57 -1.17 -3.56 -5.23
N LEU A 58 -0.11 -4.31 -5.58
CA LEU A 58 -0.08 -5.09 -6.83
C LEU A 58 -1.17 -6.16 -6.86
N LYS A 59 -1.40 -6.87 -5.74
CA LYS A 59 -2.48 -7.87 -5.64
C LYS A 59 -3.85 -7.24 -5.83
N VAL A 60 -4.08 -6.07 -5.23
CA VAL A 60 -5.34 -5.32 -5.38
C VAL A 60 -5.54 -4.87 -6.82
N SER A 61 -4.52 -4.27 -7.46
CA SER A 61 -4.57 -3.89 -8.88
C SER A 61 -4.93 -5.08 -9.75
N LYS A 62 -4.16 -6.18 -9.64
CA LYS A 62 -4.40 -7.41 -10.41
C LYS A 62 -5.81 -7.97 -10.21
N TYR A 63 -6.36 -7.87 -9.00
CA TYR A 63 -7.73 -8.30 -8.75
C TYR A 63 -8.73 -7.50 -9.61
N PHE A 64 -8.63 -6.18 -9.63
CA PHE A 64 -9.53 -5.32 -10.42
C PHE A 64 -9.27 -5.43 -11.93
N ASP A 65 -8.01 -5.48 -12.35
CA ASP A 65 -7.59 -5.67 -13.74
C ASP A 65 -8.08 -7.02 -14.30
N SER A 66 -8.25 -8.03 -13.44
CA SER A 66 -8.78 -9.35 -13.83
C SER A 66 -10.30 -9.38 -14.03
N LYS A 67 -11.05 -8.33 -13.67
CA LYS A 67 -12.52 -8.35 -13.73
C LYS A 67 -13.03 -7.92 -15.11
N PRO A 68 -13.90 -8.71 -15.76
CA PRO A 68 -14.55 -8.28 -16.99
C PRO A 68 -15.53 -7.14 -16.71
N GLU A 69 -15.85 -6.32 -17.71
CA GLU A 69 -16.80 -5.19 -17.58
C GLU A 69 -18.13 -5.61 -16.93
N TYR A 70 -18.64 -6.80 -17.30
CA TYR A 70 -19.89 -7.34 -16.77
C TYR A 70 -19.87 -7.56 -15.25
N PHE A 71 -18.73 -7.83 -14.63
CA PHE A 71 -18.59 -7.96 -13.17
C PHE A 71 -19.11 -6.70 -12.46
N TYR A 72 -18.76 -5.52 -12.97
CA TYR A 72 -19.18 -4.24 -12.42
C TYR A 72 -20.65 -3.95 -12.74
N LYS A 73 -21.09 -4.23 -13.98
CA LYS A 73 -22.51 -4.08 -14.37
C LYS A 73 -23.44 -4.90 -13.50
N GLN A 74 -23.05 -6.14 -13.18
CA GLN A 74 -23.83 -7.02 -12.30
C GLN A 74 -24.01 -6.44 -10.90
N GLY A 75 -22.99 -5.79 -10.33
CA GLY A 75 -23.13 -5.11 -9.04
C GLY A 75 -24.19 -4.00 -9.09
N ILE A 76 -24.17 -3.18 -10.15
CA ILE A 76 -25.13 -2.07 -10.34
C ILE A 76 -26.55 -2.61 -10.55
N TYR A 77 -26.71 -3.66 -11.36
CA TYR A 77 -28.02 -4.24 -11.66
C TYR A 77 -28.69 -4.90 -10.44
N LYS A 78 -27.94 -5.23 -9.40
CA LYS A 78 -28.51 -5.71 -8.12
C LYS A 78 -29.11 -4.60 -7.27
N LEU A 79 -28.76 -3.33 -7.50
CA LEU A 79 -29.18 -2.21 -6.65
C LEU A 79 -30.70 -2.09 -6.49
N PRO A 80 -31.54 -2.18 -7.54
CA PRO A 80 -32.99 -2.09 -7.37
C PRO A 80 -33.55 -3.16 -6.44
N ASN A 81 -33.04 -4.40 -6.54
CA ASN A 81 -33.47 -5.50 -5.67
C ASN A 81 -33.01 -5.28 -4.23
N ILE A 82 -31.77 -4.79 -4.03
CA ILE A 82 -31.24 -4.45 -2.71
C ILE A 82 -32.07 -3.33 -2.08
N TRP A 83 -32.41 -2.29 -2.84
CA TRP A 83 -33.24 -1.18 -2.35
C TRP A 83 -34.64 -1.65 -1.93
N GLN A 84 -35.25 -2.53 -2.72
CA GLN A 84 -36.54 -3.10 -2.35
C GLN A 84 -36.45 -3.87 -1.02
N LEU A 85 -35.41 -4.68 -0.85
CA LEU A 85 -35.20 -5.43 0.37
C LEU A 85 -34.98 -4.53 1.61
N VAL A 86 -34.34 -3.37 1.43
CA VAL A 86 -34.21 -2.37 2.51
C VAL A 86 -35.60 -1.80 2.89
N VAL A 87 -36.45 -1.50 1.92
CA VAL A 87 -37.83 -1.03 2.18
C VAL A 87 -38.62 -2.10 2.93
N ASP A 88 -38.59 -3.34 2.42
CA ASP A 88 -39.32 -4.46 2.99
C ASP A 88 -38.86 -4.78 4.41
N ASN A 89 -37.56 -4.60 4.70
CA ASN A 89 -36.97 -4.79 6.03
C ASN A 89 -36.99 -3.54 6.91
N ASN A 90 -37.80 -2.53 6.59
CA ASN A 90 -37.94 -1.29 7.37
C ASN A 90 -36.59 -0.62 7.68
N GLY A 91 -35.70 -0.57 6.69
CA GLY A 91 -34.41 0.08 6.81
C GLY A 91 -33.34 -0.70 7.60
N LYS A 92 -33.61 -1.92 8.04
CA LYS A 92 -32.60 -2.76 8.71
C LYS A 92 -31.56 -3.27 7.71
N TYR A 93 -30.38 -3.62 8.23
CA TYR A 93 -29.34 -4.27 7.44
C TYR A 93 -29.85 -5.57 6.83
N ILE A 94 -29.48 -5.78 5.57
CA ILE A 94 -29.61 -7.06 4.88
C ILE A 94 -28.44 -7.91 5.35
N ILE A 95 -28.73 -9.00 6.04
CA ILE A 95 -27.73 -9.96 6.52
C ILE A 95 -27.92 -11.22 5.68
N ASP A 96 -26.93 -11.53 4.86
CA ASP A 96 -26.83 -12.79 4.11
C ASP A 96 -26.29 -13.92 5.00
#